data_AF-A0A183HJK6-F1
#
_entry.id   AF-A0A183HJK6-F1
#
_cell.length_a   1.000
_cell.length_b   1.000
_cell.length_c   1.000
_cell.angle_alpha   90.00
_cell.angle_beta   90.00
_cell.angle_gamma   90.00
#
_symmetry.space_group_name_H-M   'P 1'
#
loop_
_entity.id
_entity.type
_entity.pdbx_description
1 polymer ?
#
loop_
_entity_poly.entity_id
_entity_poly.type
_entity_poly.pdbx_seq_one_letter_code
_entity_poly.pdbx_strand_id
1 'polypeptide(L)'
;MKFKVIFKNFKESEILNFRPTYKYDINSDNWDSSKKKRVPAWCDRILWWNQKGVNIRQEFYDSVPSIKFSDHRPVRALFYLDVRKIGLAQYDKAYRREASHRPMIIAKKGRKQKVKL
;
A
#
# COMPACT_ATOMS: atom_id res chain seq x y z
N MET A 1 -18.08 2.36 -16.80
CA MET A 1 -18.50 1.27 -15.88
C MET A 1 -17.26 0.76 -15.13
N LYS A 2 -17.01 1.18 -13.88
CA LYS A 2 -15.88 0.66 -13.06
C LYS A 2 -16.45 -0.40 -12.11
N PHE A 3 -16.36 -1.67 -12.49
CA PHE A 3 -16.72 -2.76 -11.59
C PHE A 3 -15.69 -2.84 -10.46
N LYS A 4 -16.08 -2.46 -9.23
CA LYS A 4 -15.27 -2.57 -8.00
C LYS A 4 -15.14 -4.02 -7.50
N VAL A 5 -14.95 -4.97 -8.41
CA VAL A 5 -14.79 -6.40 -8.09
C VAL A 5 -13.36 -6.71 -7.69
N ILE A 6 -12.40 -5.98 -8.26
CA ILE A 6 -10.96 -6.10 -7.97
C ILE A 6 -10.42 -4.78 -7.41
N PHE A 7 -9.34 -4.87 -6.61
CA PHE A 7 -8.67 -3.72 -5.98
C PHE A 7 -9.62 -2.85 -5.13
N LYS A 8 -10.55 -3.48 -4.41
CA LYS A 8 -11.48 -2.77 -3.53
C LYS A 8 -10.72 -1.92 -2.51
N ASN A 9 -11.08 -0.64 -2.43
CA ASN A 9 -10.49 0.40 -1.59
C ASN A 9 -9.06 0.84 -1.96
N PHE A 10 -8.38 0.15 -2.88
CA PHE A 10 -7.10 0.64 -3.38
C PHE A 10 -7.31 1.91 -4.19
N LYS A 11 -6.30 2.76 -4.16
CA LYS A 11 -6.18 3.99 -4.92
C LYS A 11 -5.08 3.83 -5.94
N GLU A 12 -5.24 4.53 -7.04
CA GLU A 12 -4.24 4.76 -8.05
C GLU A 12 -4.40 6.22 -8.47
N SER A 13 -3.34 6.84 -9.02
CA SER A 13 -3.51 8.14 -9.65
C SER A 13 -4.64 8.06 -10.69
N GLU A 14 -5.56 9.01 -10.64
CA GLU A 14 -6.68 9.05 -11.59
C GLU A 14 -6.22 9.30 -13.03
N ILE A 15 -5.07 9.97 -13.16
CA ILE A 15 -4.45 10.31 -14.44
C ILE A 15 -3.12 9.57 -14.56
N LEU A 16 -2.99 8.78 -15.62
CA LEU A 16 -1.71 8.21 -16.06
C LEU A 16 -1.09 9.14 -17.11
N ASN A 17 -0.06 9.89 -16.73
CA ASN A 17 0.60 10.85 -17.61
C ASN A 17 1.72 10.22 -18.47
N PHE A 18 1.66 8.91 -18.71
CA PHE A 18 2.67 8.16 -19.45
C PHE A 18 2.06 7.15 -20.42
N ARG A 19 2.82 6.83 -21.48
CA ARG A 19 2.41 5.90 -22.55
C ARG A 19 2.23 4.47 -22.00
N PRO A 20 1.48 3.59 -22.70
CA PRO A 20 1.42 2.18 -22.34
C PRO A 20 2.80 1.58 -22.15
N THR A 21 2.97 0.76 -21.11
CA THR A 21 4.29 0.24 -20.72
C THR A 21 4.63 -1.05 -21.45
N TYR A 22 3.65 -1.67 -22.11
CA TYR A 22 3.76 -2.91 -22.87
C TYR A 22 3.03 -2.73 -24.22
N LYS A 23 3.37 -3.39 -25.33
CA LYS A 23 4.56 -4.21 -25.61
C LYS A 23 5.44 -3.47 -26.62
N TYR A 24 6.73 -3.36 -26.32
CA TYR A 24 7.72 -2.75 -27.20
C TYR A 24 8.61 -3.78 -27.88
N ASP A 25 9.18 -3.41 -29.01
CA ASP A 25 10.37 -4.08 -29.53
C ASP A 25 11.56 -3.77 -28.60
N ILE A 26 12.37 -4.78 -28.28
CA ILE A 26 13.51 -4.63 -27.35
C ILE A 26 14.50 -3.61 -27.93
N ASN A 27 15.03 -2.74 -27.05
CA ASN A 27 15.95 -1.65 -27.37
C ASN A 27 15.38 -0.58 -28.32
N SER A 28 14.05 -0.50 -28.47
CA SER A 28 13.39 0.43 -29.39
C SER A 28 12.18 1.10 -28.74
N ASP A 29 11.80 2.30 -29.21
CA ASP A 29 10.55 2.97 -28.84
C ASP A 29 9.36 2.57 -29.72
N ASN A 30 9.57 1.63 -30.64
CA ASN A 30 8.51 1.08 -31.48
C ASN A 30 7.68 0.06 -30.69
N TRP A 31 6.38 0.07 -30.97
CA TRP A 31 5.46 -0.97 -30.50
C TRP A 31 5.76 -2.32 -31.18
N ASP A 32 5.30 -3.41 -30.56
CA ASP A 32 5.49 -4.80 -31.02
C ASP A 32 5.26 -4.98 -32.52
N SER A 33 6.36 -5.13 -33.26
CA SER A 33 6.35 -5.38 -34.71
C SER A 33 6.29 -6.87 -35.06
N SER A 34 6.28 -7.75 -34.04
CA SER A 34 6.17 -9.19 -34.27
C SER A 34 4.85 -9.55 -34.94
N LYS A 35 4.78 -10.77 -35.49
CA LYS A 35 3.55 -11.31 -36.10
C LYS A 35 2.35 -11.29 -35.13
N LYS A 36 2.59 -11.27 -33.82
CA LYS A 36 1.53 -11.27 -32.80
C LYS A 36 0.87 -9.90 -32.62
N LYS A 37 1.54 -8.79 -33.02
CA LYS A 37 1.03 -7.42 -32.98
C LYS A 37 0.24 -7.10 -31.71
N ARG A 38 0.86 -7.32 -30.54
CA ARG A 38 0.18 -7.12 -29.25
C ARG A 38 -0.24 -5.66 -29.10
N VAL A 39 -1.49 -5.45 -28.71
CA VAL A 39 -2.05 -4.11 -28.47
C VAL A 39 -1.30 -3.46 -27.30
N PRO A 40 -0.88 -2.19 -27.42
CA PRO A 40 -0.26 -1.47 -26.31
C PRO A 40 -1.19 -1.43 -25.07
N ALA A 41 -0.63 -1.72 -23.89
CA ALA A 41 -1.35 -1.80 -22.62
C ALA A 41 -0.52 -1.30 -21.43
N TRP A 42 -1.21 -0.82 -20.39
CA TRP A 42 -0.62 -0.50 -19.09
C TRP A 42 -0.66 -1.73 -18.18
N CYS A 43 0.22 -2.69 -18.46
CA CYS A 43 0.33 -3.91 -17.66
C CYS A 43 0.97 -3.66 -16.30
N ASP A 44 1.78 -2.61 -16.18
CA ASP A 44 2.61 -2.32 -15.01
C ASP A 44 1.96 -1.19 -14.18
N ARG A 45 1.40 -1.52 -13.02
CA ARG A 45 0.53 -0.62 -12.24
C ARG A 45 0.97 -0.55 -10.78
N ILE A 46 0.92 0.64 -10.19
CA ILE A 46 1.23 0.85 -8.78
C ILE A 46 -0.01 1.40 -8.09
N LEU A 47 -0.63 0.55 -7.26
CA LEU A 47 -1.78 0.89 -6.46
C LEU A 47 -1.39 0.92 -4.98
N TRP A 48 -2.08 1.73 -4.18
CA TRP A 48 -1.87 1.77 -2.74
C TRP A 48 -3.18 1.72 -1.97
N TRP A 49 -3.09 1.29 -0.72
CA TRP A 49 -4.20 1.31 0.23
C TRP A 49 -3.70 1.79 1.58
N ASN A 50 -4.58 2.45 2.34
CA ASN A 50 -4.26 2.97 3.66
C ASN A 50 -5.43 2.82 4.62
N GLN A 51 -5.12 2.60 5.90
CA GLN A 51 -6.11 2.64 6.98
C GLN A 51 -6.56 4.08 7.27
N LYS A 52 -7.72 4.22 7.93
CA LYS A 52 -8.23 5.53 8.38
C LYS A 52 -7.22 6.18 9.33
N GLY A 53 -6.89 7.45 9.07
CA GLY A 53 -5.93 8.21 9.88
C GLY A 53 -4.46 7.94 9.58
N VAL A 54 -4.16 7.29 8.44
CA VAL A 54 -2.84 7.28 7.80
C VAL A 54 -2.94 8.15 6.55
N ASN A 55 -2.09 9.16 6.43
CA ASN A 55 -2.04 9.99 5.22
C ASN A 55 -0.95 9.48 4.30
N ILE A 56 -1.28 9.31 3.03
CA ILE A 56 -0.35 8.97 1.95
C ILE A 56 -0.58 9.99 0.84
N ARG A 57 0.49 10.69 0.44
CA ARG A 57 0.51 11.63 -0.67
C ARG A 57 1.42 11.09 -1.76
N GLN A 58 0.86 10.78 -2.93
CA GLN A 58 1.65 10.42 -4.11
C GLN A 58 2.21 11.71 -4.73
N GLU A 59 3.54 11.78 -4.88
CA GLU A 59 4.23 12.93 -5.49
C GLU A 59 4.28 12.79 -7.01
N PHE A 60 4.69 11.62 -7.50
CA PHE A 60 4.68 11.32 -8.92
C PHE A 60 4.32 9.86 -9.19
N TYR A 61 3.89 9.62 -10.42
CA TYR A 61 3.64 8.30 -10.97
C TYR A 61 3.94 8.31 -12.47
N ASP A 62 5.00 7.62 -12.89
CA ASP A 62 5.52 7.73 -14.26
C ASP A 62 6.20 6.44 -14.73
N SER A 63 6.34 6.30 -16.05
CA SER A 63 7.20 5.31 -16.69
C SER A 63 8.63 5.83 -16.85
N VAL A 64 9.58 4.94 -17.13
CA VAL A 64 10.97 5.30 -17.43
C VAL A 64 11.28 4.91 -18.89
N PRO A 65 10.99 5.79 -19.87
CA PRO A 65 11.15 5.46 -21.30
C PRO A 65 12.61 5.30 -21.73
N SER A 66 13.56 5.84 -20.98
CA SER A 66 14.99 5.71 -21.26
C SER A 66 15.53 4.29 -21.05
N ILE A 67 14.84 3.43 -20.30
CA ILE A 67 15.21 2.04 -20.06
C ILE A 67 14.46 1.14 -21.04
N LYS A 68 15.20 0.47 -21.95
CA LYS A 68 14.63 -0.21 -23.12
C LYS A 68 15.07 -1.68 -23.31
N PHE A 69 15.80 -2.26 -22.36
CA PHE A 69 16.31 -3.63 -22.51
C PHE A 69 15.23 -4.72 -22.44
N SER A 70 14.01 -4.37 -22.03
CA SER A 70 12.83 -5.23 -21.97
C SER A 70 11.76 -4.73 -22.95
N ASP A 71 10.83 -5.60 -23.30
CA ASP A 71 9.58 -5.26 -23.99
C ASP A 71 8.58 -4.50 -23.10
N HIS A 72 8.92 -4.27 -21.83
CA HIS A 72 8.24 -3.38 -20.91
C HIS A 72 9.04 -2.09 -20.63
N ARG A 73 8.33 -1.02 -20.27
CA ARG A 73 8.91 0.19 -19.65
C ARG A 73 8.72 0.15 -18.14
N PRO A 74 9.80 0.27 -17.34
CA PRO A 74 9.67 0.32 -15.88
C PRO A 74 8.75 1.43 -15.44
N VAL A 75 7.98 1.19 -14.38
CA VAL A 75 7.07 2.16 -13.78
C VAL A 75 7.53 2.46 -12.36
N ARG A 76 7.46 3.73 -11.97
CA ARG A 76 7.88 4.23 -10.66
C ARG A 76 6.86 5.19 -10.09
N ALA A 77 6.76 5.19 -8.76
CA ALA A 77 5.97 6.16 -8.02
C ALA A 77 6.72 6.58 -6.75
N LEU A 78 6.55 7.83 -6.34
CA LEU A 78 7.06 8.34 -5.07
C LEU A 78 5.89 8.71 -4.16
N PHE A 79 6.01 8.33 -2.90
CA PHE A 79 5.00 8.59 -1.88
C PHE A 79 5.63 9.23 -0.65
N TYR A 80 4.92 10.20 -0.08
CA TYR A 80 5.14 10.72 1.26
C TYR A 80 4.10 10.12 2.20
N LEU A 81 4.54 9.66 3.37
CA LEU A 81 3.69 9.02 4.37
C LEU A 81 3.89 9.69 5.73
N ASP A 82 2.78 9.97 6.40
CA ASP A 82 2.82 10.43 7.80
C ASP A 82 3.04 9.22 8.71
N VAL A 83 4.24 9.14 9.30
CA VAL A 83 4.58 8.06 10.24
C VAL A 83 4.37 8.55 11.67
N ARG A 84 3.53 7.83 12.42
CA ARG A 84 3.35 8.10 13.85
C ARG A 84 4.61 7.70 14.60
N LYS A 85 5.31 8.69 15.15
CA LYS A 85 6.41 8.46 16.09
C LYS A 85 5.84 8.30 17.50
N ILE A 86 5.99 7.11 18.08
CA ILE A 86 5.55 6.83 19.44
C ILE A 86 6.76 6.96 20.37
N GLY A 87 6.70 7.85 21.35
CA GLY A 87 7.72 7.97 22.39
C GLY A 87 7.57 6.85 23.41
N LEU A 88 8.61 6.01 23.60
CA LEU A 88 8.56 4.86 24.50
C LEU A 88 8.12 5.23 25.92
N ALA A 89 8.65 6.31 26.50
CA ALA A 89 8.32 6.71 27.87
C ALA A 89 6.84 7.10 28.03
N GLN A 90 6.26 7.77 27.04
CA GLN A 90 4.86 8.19 27.03
C GLN A 90 3.95 6.98 26.81
N TYR A 91 4.36 6.07 25.92
CA TYR A 91 3.68 4.81 25.67
C TYR A 91 3.64 3.94 26.93
N ASP A 92 4.78 3.72 27.59
CA ASP A 92 4.88 2.95 28.82
C ASP A 92 4.01 3.52 29.93
N LYS A 93 3.99 4.86 30.08
CA LYS A 93 3.15 5.53 31.07
C LYS A 93 1.66 5.33 30.77
N ALA A 94 1.26 5.50 29.51
CA ALA A 94 -0.13 5.27 29.08
C ALA A 94 -0.53 3.81 29.28
N TYR A 95 0.33 2.87 28.88
CA TYR A 95 0.10 1.43 29.01
C TYR A 95 -0.06 1.01 30.47
N ARG A 96 0.83 1.45 31.37
CA ARG A 96 0.73 1.15 32.80
C ARG A 96 -0.53 1.75 33.42
N ARG A 97 -0.91 2.97 33.03
CA ARG A 97 -2.16 3.62 33.50
C ARG A 97 -3.39 2.82 33.05
N GLU A 98 -3.41 2.37 31.80
CA GLU A 98 -4.53 1.60 31.25
C GLU A 98 -4.62 0.19 31.87
N ALA A 99 -3.48 -0.46 32.08
CA ALA A 99 -3.38 -1.75 32.78
C ALA A 99 -3.85 -1.68 34.25
N SER A 100 -3.70 -0.52 34.90
CA SER A 100 -4.18 -0.30 36.27
C SER A 100 -5.67 0.09 36.35
N HIS A 101 -6.28 0.55 35.26
CA HIS A 101 -7.71 0.89 35.19
C HIS A 101 -8.57 -0.21 34.57
N ARG A 102 -7.99 -1.16 33.82
CA ARG A 102 -8.71 -2.39 33.44
C ARG A 102 -8.86 -3.25 34.70
N PRO A 103 -10.08 -3.63 35.11
CA PRO A 103 -10.23 -4.65 36.13
C PRO A 103 -9.53 -5.91 35.62
N MET A 104 -8.64 -6.46 36.42
CA MET A 104 -8.06 -7.76 36.16
C MET A 104 -9.24 -8.74 36.16
N ILE A 105 -9.74 -9.13 34.97
CA ILE A 105 -10.59 -10.31 34.86
C ILE A 105 -9.65 -11.49 35.11
N ILE A 106 -9.39 -11.73 36.40
CA ILE A 106 -8.93 -13.03 36.84
C ILE A 106 -10.08 -13.95 36.48
N ALA A 107 -9.95 -14.66 35.36
CA ALA A 107 -10.72 -15.87 35.15
C ALA A 107 -10.37 -16.77 36.34
N LYS A 108 -11.15 -16.67 37.43
CA LYS A 108 -11.12 -17.63 38.52
C LYS A 108 -11.65 -18.93 37.91
N LYS A 109 -10.74 -19.69 37.31
CA LYS A 109 -10.99 -21.07 36.94
C LYS A 109 -11.11 -21.83 38.25
N GLY A 110 -12.33 -21.90 38.77
CA GLY A 110 -12.70 -22.76 39.88
C GLY A 110 -12.43 -22.17 41.28
N ARG A 111 -13.48 -22.30 42.10
CA ARG A 111 -13.51 -22.25 43.57
C ARG A 111 -13.49 -20.86 44.25
N LYS A 112 -14.67 -20.49 44.74
CA LYS A 112 -14.89 -19.43 45.74
C LYS A 112 -14.14 -19.79 47.02
N GLN A 113 -13.28 -18.90 47.51
CA GLN A 113 -13.03 -18.76 48.94
C GLN A 113 -13.14 -17.27 49.30
N LYS A 114 -13.92 -17.01 50.36
CA LYS A 114 -13.96 -15.73 51.05
C LYS A 114 -12.65 -15.59 51.81
N VAL A 115 -11.94 -14.48 51.61
CA VAL A 115 -10.97 -14.02 52.60
C VAL A 115 -11.43 -12.63 53.03
N LYS A 116 -11.89 -12.54 54.27
CA LYS A 116 -11.94 -11.29 55.05
C LYS A 116 -10.57 -11.13 55.68
N LEU A 117 -9.91 -10.00 55.45
CA LEU A 117 -9.66 -8.96 56.44
C LEU A 117 -9.29 -7.69 55.66
#